data_AF-A0A3R0X7B9-F1
#
_entry.id   AF-A0A3R0X7B9-F1
#
_cell.length_a   1.000
_cell.length_b   1.000
_cell.length_c   1.000
_cell.angle_alpha   90.00
_cell.angle_beta   90.00
_cell.angle_gamma   90.00
#
_symmetry.space_group_name_H-M   'P 1'
#
loop_
_entity.id
_entity.type
_entity.pdbx_description
1 polymer ?
#
loop_
_entity_poly.entity_id
_entity_poly.type
_entity_poly.pdbx_seq_one_letter_code
_entity_poly.pdbx_strand_id
1 'polypeptide(L)'
;MKARYRTWLAVPPDERELARNAHPPVNGQKAVAWDNEHKLWYAQPGVELSLLDEWLPRPQNFSTNDSDPVTEFAQELEKAGLII
;
A
#
# COMPACT_ATOMS: atom_id res chain seq x y z
N MET A 1 8.52 0.21 -17.10
CA MET A 1 8.81 -1.21 -16.75
C MET A 1 7.50 -1.94 -16.55
N LYS A 2 7.32 -3.14 -17.14
CA LYS A 2 6.08 -3.92 -17.01
C LYS A 2 6.09 -4.85 -15.80
N ALA A 3 4.96 -4.94 -15.11
CA ALA A 3 4.70 -5.92 -14.07
C ALA A 3 4.77 -7.34 -14.67
N ARG A 4 5.65 -8.21 -14.16
CA ARG A 4 5.70 -9.61 -14.60
C ARG A 4 4.75 -10.51 -13.82
N TYR A 5 4.41 -10.09 -12.60
CA TYR A 5 3.54 -10.78 -11.65
C TYR A 5 2.56 -9.76 -11.07
N ARG A 6 1.53 -10.24 -10.36
CA ARG A 6 0.65 -9.36 -9.58
C ARG A 6 1.50 -8.59 -8.58
N THR A 7 1.42 -7.27 -8.60
CA THR A 7 2.17 -6.40 -7.69
C THR A 7 1.19 -5.73 -6.74
N TRP A 8 1.41 -5.89 -5.44
CA TRP A 8 0.60 -5.20 -4.43
C TRP A 8 0.91 -3.71 -4.44
N LEU A 9 -0.11 -2.88 -4.24
CA LEU A 9 -0.05 -1.44 -4.24
C LEU A 9 -0.49 -0.88 -2.89
N ALA A 10 0.25 0.10 -2.39
CA ALA A 10 -0.06 0.83 -1.16
C ALA A 10 -0.88 2.09 -1.51
N VAL A 11 -2.12 1.89 -1.97
CA VAL A 11 -3.01 3.00 -2.37
C VAL A 11 -3.75 3.56 -1.16
N PRO A 12 -3.57 4.85 -0.81
CA PRO A 12 -4.35 5.53 0.21
C PRO A 12 -5.85 5.54 -0.11
N PRO A 13 -6.73 5.61 0.92
CA PRO A 13 -8.17 5.61 0.70
C PRO A 13 -8.67 6.77 -0.19
N ASP A 14 -8.04 7.93 -0.09
CA ASP A 14 -8.36 9.13 -0.87
C ASP A 14 -7.96 9.01 -2.35
N GLU A 15 -6.98 8.16 -2.67
CA GLU A 15 -6.38 8.05 -4.01
C GLU A 15 -6.86 6.81 -4.78
N ARG A 16 -7.85 6.08 -4.27
CA ARG A 16 -8.37 4.85 -4.90
C ARG A 16 -8.91 5.08 -6.31
N GLU A 17 -9.61 6.19 -6.53
CA GLU A 17 -10.10 6.56 -7.86
C GLU A 17 -8.95 6.98 -8.78
N LEU A 18 -7.95 7.68 -8.26
CA LEU A 18 -6.76 8.09 -9.00
C LEU A 18 -5.97 6.86 -9.46
N ALA A 19 -5.66 5.93 -8.56
CA ALA A 19 -4.92 4.71 -8.88
C ALA A 19 -5.64 3.84 -9.93
N ARG A 20 -6.99 3.79 -9.92
CA ARG A 20 -7.77 3.07 -10.95
C ARG A 20 -7.74 3.74 -12.32
N ASN A 21 -7.62 5.07 -12.36
CA ASN A 21 -7.60 5.84 -13.59
C ASN A 21 -6.18 6.19 -14.07
N ALA A 22 -5.16 5.95 -13.24
CA ALA A 22 -3.76 6.26 -13.52
C ALA A 22 -3.19 5.51 -14.72
N HIS A 23 -3.76 4.34 -15.04
CA HIS A 23 -3.32 3.52 -16.15
C HIS A 23 -4.50 3.08 -17.02
N PRO A 24 -4.40 3.19 -18.36
CA PRO A 24 -5.42 2.71 -19.28
C PRO A 24 -5.67 1.19 -19.12
N PRO A 25 -6.87 0.69 -19.43
CA PRO A 25 -7.14 -0.74 -19.33
C PRO A 25 -6.18 -1.56 -20.22
N VAL A 26 -5.67 -2.66 -19.68
CA VAL A 26 -4.80 -3.60 -20.39
C VAL A 26 -5.61 -4.85 -20.67
N ASN A 27 -5.68 -5.27 -21.94
CA ASN A 27 -6.47 -6.43 -22.38
C ASN A 27 -7.96 -6.37 -21.98
N GLY A 28 -8.56 -5.17 -21.98
CA GLY A 28 -9.96 -4.97 -21.61
C GLY A 28 -10.25 -5.07 -20.10
N GLN A 29 -9.22 -5.24 -19.27
CA GLN A 29 -9.33 -5.24 -17.82
C GLN A 29 -8.64 -4.01 -17.22
N LYS A 30 -9.13 -3.55 -16.06
CA LYS A 30 -8.50 -2.45 -15.34
C LYS A 30 -7.08 -2.87 -14.92
N ALA A 31 -6.13 -1.96 -15.11
CA ALA A 31 -4.74 -2.17 -14.74
C ALA A 31 -4.56 -2.39 -13.23
N VAL A 32 -5.42 -1.74 -12.42
CA VAL A 32 -5.44 -1.84 -10.96
C VAL A 32 -6.79 -2.41 -10.52
N ALA A 33 -6.75 -3.41 -9.64
CA ALA A 33 -7.92 -4.08 -9.09
C ALA A 33 -7.81 -4.20 -7.57
N TRP A 34 -8.97 -4.32 -6.93
CA TRP A 34 -9.08 -4.54 -5.49
C TRP A 34 -9.22 -6.04 -5.21
N ASP A 35 -8.39 -6.55 -4.32
CA ASP A 35 -8.48 -7.92 -3.81
C ASP A 35 -9.33 -7.93 -2.54
N ASN A 36 -10.48 -8.60 -2.57
CA ASN A 36 -11.40 -8.65 -1.42
C ASN A 36 -10.90 -9.54 -0.28
N GLU A 37 -10.05 -10.53 -0.57
CA GLU A 37 -9.53 -11.46 0.45
C GLU A 37 -8.45 -10.77 1.29
N HIS A 38 -7.48 -10.15 0.63
CA HIS A 38 -6.38 -9.45 1.27
C HIS A 38 -6.71 -8.01 1.62
N LYS A 39 -7.83 -7.48 1.10
CA LYS A 39 -8.23 -6.06 1.22
C LYS A 39 -7.10 -5.13 0.78
N LEU A 40 -6.49 -5.45 -0.34
CA LEU A 40 -5.35 -4.72 -0.90
C LEU A 40 -5.56 -4.44 -2.38
N TRP A 41 -4.99 -3.33 -2.83
CA TRP A 41 -4.92 -3.01 -4.25
C TRP A 41 -3.78 -3.79 -4.91
N TYR A 42 -4.01 -4.23 -6.14
CA TYR A 42 -2.97 -4.89 -6.92
C TYR A 42 -3.00 -4.46 -8.39
N ALA A 43 -1.80 -4.37 -8.97
CA ALA A 43 -1.61 -4.20 -10.40
C ALA A 43 -1.64 -5.56 -11.11
N GLN A 44 -2.34 -5.63 -12.23
CA GLN A 44 -2.38 -6.80 -13.10
C GLN A 44 -1.02 -7.06 -13.76
N PRO A 45 -0.66 -8.32 -14.06
CA PRO A 45 0.54 -8.63 -14.82
C PRO A 45 0.44 -8.02 -16.23
N GLY A 46 1.54 -7.43 -16.70
CA GLY A 46 1.63 -6.75 -17.99
C GLY A 46 1.40 -5.23 -17.97
N VAL A 47 0.96 -4.69 -16.83
CA VAL A 47 0.76 -3.24 -16.61
C VAL A 47 2.10 -2.52 -16.49
N GLU A 48 2.20 -1.29 -17.02
CA GLU A 48 3.37 -0.44 -16.81
C GLU A 48 3.39 0.09 -15.36
N LEU A 49 4.29 -0.45 -14.55
CA LEU A 49 4.50 -0.05 -13.16
C LEU A 49 4.99 1.39 -13.04
N SER A 50 5.57 1.95 -14.10
CA SER A 50 6.06 3.33 -14.13
C SER A 50 4.93 4.36 -13.96
N LEU A 51 3.68 4.01 -14.33
CA LEU A 51 2.51 4.85 -14.10
C LEU A 51 1.91 4.68 -12.70
N LEU A 52 2.31 3.62 -12.00
CA LEU A 52 1.84 3.25 -10.67
C LEU A 52 2.92 3.45 -9.60
N ASP A 53 4.03 4.09 -9.97
CA ASP A 53 5.25 4.22 -9.18
C ASP A 53 4.99 4.93 -7.84
N GLU A 54 4.00 5.83 -7.81
CA GLU A 54 3.53 6.54 -6.62
C GLU A 54 2.91 5.60 -5.57
N TRP A 55 2.19 4.56 -6.02
CA TRP A 55 1.54 3.59 -5.14
C TRP A 55 2.32 2.28 -4.98
N LEU A 56 3.52 2.18 -5.57
CA LEU A 56 4.37 1.01 -5.33
C LEU A 56 4.81 0.99 -3.87
N PRO A 57 4.81 -0.18 -3.21
CA PRO A 57 5.27 -0.32 -1.83
C PRO A 57 6.77 -0.07 -1.81
N ARG A 58 7.16 1.19 -1.58
CA ARG A 58 8.56 1.54 -1.35
C ARG A 58 8.85 1.29 0.12
N PRO A 59 9.86 0.45 0.44
CA PRO A 59 10.22 0.16 1.83
C PRO A 59 10.62 1.42 2.63
N GLN A 60 10.91 2.54 1.95
CA GLN A 60 11.29 3.81 2.57
C GLN A 60 10.11 4.75 2.88
N ASN A 61 8.91 4.51 2.32
CA ASN A 61 7.76 5.42 2.46
C ASN A 61 6.61 4.86 3.31
N PHE A 62 6.75 3.64 3.86
CA PHE A 62 5.98 3.27 5.04
C PHE A 62 6.58 4.00 6.25
N SER A 63 6.50 5.32 6.23
CA SER A 63 6.51 6.09 7.47
C SER A 63 5.21 5.71 8.17
N THR A 64 5.24 4.63 8.93
CA THR A 64 4.38 4.50 10.11
C THR A 64 4.42 5.88 10.76
N ASN A 65 3.25 6.53 10.85
CA ASN A 65 3.12 7.79 11.54
C ASN A 65 4.00 7.79 12.78
N ASP A 66 4.69 8.91 12.93
CA ASP A 66 5.83 9.25 13.76
C ASP A 66 5.59 9.05 15.28
N SER A 67 5.23 7.85 15.68
CA SER A 67 5.31 7.39 17.05
C SER A 67 5.97 6.02 17.03
N ASP A 68 7.23 6.02 17.45
CA ASP A 68 8.02 4.83 17.63
C ASP A 68 7.20 3.78 18.41
N PRO A 69 6.83 2.65 17.78
CA PRO A 69 5.91 1.67 18.38
C PRO A 69 6.49 1.05 19.66
N VAL A 70 7.82 1.10 19.83
CA VAL A 70 8.50 0.71 21.06
C VAL A 70 8.18 1.70 22.19
N THR A 71 8.16 3.01 21.89
CA THR A 71 7.81 4.07 22.84
C THR A 71 6.33 4.01 23.24
N GLU A 72 5.40 3.82 22.31
CA GLU A 72 3.97 3.66 22.66
C GLU A 72 3.75 2.46 23.58
N PHE A 73 4.38 1.33 23.25
CA PHE A 73 4.29 0.12 24.07
C PHE A 73 4.88 0.33 25.46
N ALA A 74 6.04 1.00 25.57
CA ALA A 74 6.65 1.34 26.85
C ALA A 74 5.75 2.24 27.71
N GLN A 75 5.19 3.31 27.11
CA GLN A 75 4.29 4.23 27.82
C GLN A 75 3.03 3.52 28.35
N GLU A 76 2.45 2.60 27.58
CA GLU A 76 1.29 1.84 28.03
C GLU A 76 1.65 0.83 29.14
N LEU A 77 2.83 0.21 29.08
CA LEU A 77 3.31 -0.64 30.18
C LEU A 77 3.58 0.16 31.47
N GLU A 78 4.14 1.36 31.36
CA GLU A 78 4.34 2.28 32.49
C GLU A 78 3.00 2.74 33.08
N LYS A 79 2.04 3.17 32.25
CA LYS A 79 0.69 3.54 32.71
C LYS A 79 -0.05 2.39 33.38
N ALA A 80 0.14 1.16 32.89
CA ALA A 80 -0.45 -0.04 33.47
C ALA A 80 0.24 -0.49 34.77
N GLY A 81 1.33 0.17 35.20
CA GLY A 81 2.08 -0.18 36.40
C GLY A 81 2.84 -1.50 36.29
N LEU A 82 3.16 -1.93 35.06
CA LEU A 82 3.87 -3.17 34.76
C LEU A 82 5.39 -2.99 34.70
N ILE A 83 5.86 -1.75 34.85
CA ILE A 83 7.27 -1.36 34.91
C ILE A 83 7.45 -0.52 36.19
N ILE A 84 8.50 -0.80 36.96
CA ILE A 84 8.81 -0.21 38.29
C ILE A 84 10.07 0.64 38.19
#